data_AF-A0A1E1WJB5-F1
#
_entry.id   AF-A0A1E1WJB5-F1
#
_cell.length_a   1.000
_cell.length_b   1.000
_cell.length_c   1.000
_cell.angle_alpha   90.00
_cell.angle_beta   90.00
_cell.angle_gamma   90.00
#
_symmetry.space_group_name_H-M   'P 1'
#
loop_
_entity.id
_entity.type
_entity.pdbx_description
1 polymer ?
#
loop_
_entity_poly.entity_id
_entity_poly.type
_entity_poly.pdbx_seq_one_letter_code
_entity_poly.pdbx_strand_id
1 'polypeptide(L)'
;YDLESCCSTGTTCGKDAVAKLNICEVDNKTYREGESFKPKNSGKSCICSAKWNGSIDNPEYCRDINCGIEIHYQDQIMKECAPIFVDGICPIGFQCPTANMTVIEGLNV
;
A
#
# COMPACT_ATOMS: atom_id res chain seq x y z
N TYR A 1 16.77 -4.45 -1.34
CA TYR A 1 15.64 -3.51 -1.18
C TYR A 1 15.18 -3.66 0.24
N ASP A 2 15.16 -2.57 0.98
CA ASP A 2 14.44 -2.54 2.24
C ASP A 2 13.12 -1.79 1.96
N LEU A 3 12.01 -2.48 2.23
CA LEU A 3 10.67 -1.99 1.95
C LEU A 3 10.33 -0.81 2.87
N GLU A 4 10.90 -0.74 4.08
CA GLU A 4 10.58 0.25 5.11
C GLU A 4 11.41 1.55 5.01
N SER A 5 12.51 1.56 4.26
CA SER A 5 13.37 2.75 4.16
C SER A 5 13.15 3.56 2.88
N CYS A 6 13.11 4.88 3.03
CA CYS A 6 13.15 5.79 1.90
C CYS A 6 14.53 5.73 1.24
N CYS A 7 14.56 5.60 -0.08
CA CYS A 7 15.79 5.55 -0.88
C CYS A 7 16.72 4.37 -0.49
N SER A 8 16.14 3.23 -0.12
CA SER A 8 16.87 2.04 0.35
C SER A 8 17.86 1.43 -0.65
N THR A 9 17.75 1.81 -1.92
CA THR A 9 18.61 1.37 -3.04
C THR A 9 19.64 2.42 -3.46
N GLY A 10 19.66 3.60 -2.83
CA GLY A 10 20.48 4.73 -3.25
C GLY A 10 19.84 5.55 -4.36
N THR A 11 20.64 6.43 -4.96
CA THR A 11 20.19 7.35 -6.02
C THR A 11 21.01 7.12 -7.28
N THR A 12 20.33 6.86 -8.40
CA THR A 12 20.98 6.69 -9.71
C THR A 12 20.84 7.98 -10.52
N CYS A 13 21.96 8.56 -10.92
CA CYS A 13 22.00 9.77 -11.74
C CYS A 13 22.67 9.48 -13.11
N GLY A 14 22.16 10.13 -14.16
CA GLY A 14 22.69 9.99 -15.52
C GLY A 14 21.85 9.05 -16.41
N LYS A 15 21.63 9.45 -17.66
CA LYS A 15 20.73 8.76 -18.61
C LYS A 15 21.17 7.31 -18.86
N ASP A 16 22.46 7.08 -19.00
CA ASP A 16 23.02 5.74 -19.27
C ASP A 16 22.87 4.79 -18.09
N ALA A 17 22.99 5.29 -16.86
CA ALA A 17 22.81 4.48 -15.66
C ALA A 17 21.34 4.12 -15.45
N VAL A 18 20.43 5.06 -15.69
CA VAL A 18 18.97 4.85 -15.61
C VAL A 18 18.48 3.88 -16.70
N ALA A 19 19.11 3.88 -17.88
CA ALA A 19 18.77 2.96 -18.96
C ALA A 19 19.20 1.50 -18.69
N LYS A 20 20.12 1.26 -17.76
CA LYS A 20 20.60 -0.08 -17.38
C LYS A 20 19.81 -0.71 -16.23
N LEU A 21 18.90 0.04 -15.61
CA LEU A 21 18.07 -0.48 -14.52
C LEU A 21 17.10 -1.54 -15.03
N ASN A 22 16.86 -2.55 -14.21
CA ASN A 22 15.83 -3.54 -14.51
C ASN A 22 14.44 -2.89 -14.57
N ILE A 23 13.55 -3.51 -15.34
CA ILE A 23 12.21 -3.01 -15.59
C ILE A 23 11.19 -4.06 -15.12
N CYS A 24 10.19 -3.61 -14.37
CA CYS A 24 9.04 -4.41 -13.98
C CYS A 24 7.79 -3.87 -14.68
N GLU A 25 7.05 -4.73 -15.37
CA GLU A 25 5.76 -4.38 -15.96
C GLU A 25 4.64 -4.93 -15.08
N VAL A 26 3.77 -4.04 -14.60
CA VAL A 26 2.65 -4.37 -13.71
C VAL A 26 1.46 -3.49 -14.06
N ASP A 27 0.28 -4.08 -14.26
CA ASP A 27 -0.96 -3.36 -14.60
C ASP A 27 -0.84 -2.43 -15.82
N ASN A 28 -0.11 -2.86 -16.86
CA ASN A 28 0.23 -2.07 -18.05
C ASN A 28 1.03 -0.79 -17.76
N LYS A 29 1.73 -0.74 -16.62
CA LYS A 29 2.67 0.31 -16.25
C LYS A 29 4.05 -0.27 -16.08
N THR A 30 5.04 0.54 -16.40
CA THR A 30 6.46 0.17 -16.37
C THR A 30 7.11 0.88 -15.19
N TYR A 31 7.76 0.11 -14.32
CA TYR A 31 8.50 0.58 -13.16
C TYR A 31 9.97 0.22 -13.32
N ARG A 32 10.86 1.11 -12.90
CA ARG A 32 12.30 0.89 -12.88
C ARG A 32 12.73 0.31 -11.55
N GLU A 33 13.84 -0.40 -11.56
CA GLU A 33 14.43 -0.96 -10.35
C GLU A 33 14.57 0.08 -9.23
N GLY A 34 14.08 -0.29 -8.04
CA GLY A 34 14.00 0.58 -6.87
C GLY A 34 12.71 1.38 -6.75
N GLU A 35 11.92 1.53 -7.83
CA GLU A 35 10.63 2.24 -7.75
C GLU A 35 9.57 1.42 -7.01
N SER A 36 8.85 2.08 -6.11
CA SER A 36 7.72 1.48 -5.40
C SER A 36 6.42 1.62 -6.21
N PHE A 37 5.57 0.60 -6.18
CA PHE A 37 4.27 0.60 -6.82
C PHE A 37 3.21 -0.11 -5.98
N LYS A 38 1.94 0.17 -6.30
CA LYS A 38 0.78 -0.49 -5.68
C LYS A 38 -0.01 -1.19 -6.79
N PRO A 39 0.05 -2.53 -6.89
CA PRO A 39 -0.74 -3.27 -7.86
C PRO A 39 -2.23 -3.06 -7.62
N LYS A 40 -3.02 -2.94 -8.68
CA LYS A 40 -4.47 -2.72 -8.60
C LYS A 40 -5.15 -3.81 -7.77
N ASN A 41 -6.04 -3.39 -6.88
CA ASN A 41 -6.87 -4.26 -6.04
C ASN A 41 -6.11 -5.31 -5.21
N SER A 42 -4.81 -5.14 -5.00
CA SER A 42 -3.97 -6.15 -4.33
C SER A 42 -3.90 -5.99 -2.82
N GLY A 43 -4.15 -4.80 -2.28
CA GLY A 43 -3.84 -4.51 -0.89
C GLY A 43 -2.34 -4.39 -0.59
N LYS A 44 -1.48 -4.43 -1.61
CA LYS A 44 -0.02 -4.54 -1.44
C LYS A 44 0.73 -3.33 -1.95
N SER A 45 1.89 -3.10 -1.35
CA SER A 45 2.92 -2.18 -1.82
C SER A 45 4.15 -2.99 -2.16
N CYS A 46 4.68 -2.80 -3.36
CA CYS A 46 5.82 -3.54 -3.87
C CYS A 46 6.94 -2.58 -4.30
N ILE A 47 8.15 -3.11 -4.46
CA ILE A 47 9.30 -2.45 -5.06
C ILE A 47 9.74 -3.23 -6.29
N CYS A 48 9.99 -2.54 -7.41
CA CYS A 48 10.55 -3.17 -8.59
C CYS A 48 11.99 -3.61 -8.28
N SER A 49 12.23 -4.91 -8.37
CA SER A 49 13.49 -5.55 -8.01
C SER A 49 14.07 -6.24 -9.24
N ALA A 50 15.40 -6.36 -9.32
CA ALA A 50 16.06 -7.19 -10.32
C ALA A 50 15.59 -8.66 -10.30
N LYS A 51 15.02 -9.13 -9.17
CA LYS A 51 14.44 -10.47 -9.00
C LYS A 51 12.95 -10.56 -9.33
N TRP A 52 12.35 -9.50 -9.88
CA TRP A 52 10.92 -9.47 -10.19
C TRP A 52 10.55 -10.60 -11.15
N ASN A 53 9.58 -11.43 -10.74
CA ASN A 53 9.11 -12.58 -11.52
C ASN A 53 7.69 -12.42 -12.08
N GLY A 54 7.09 -11.24 -11.94
CA GLY A 54 5.70 -10.97 -12.35
C GLY A 54 4.63 -11.29 -11.30
N SER A 55 4.99 -11.85 -10.14
CA SER A 55 4.07 -12.14 -9.04
C SER A 55 4.25 -11.18 -7.87
N ILE A 56 3.14 -10.87 -7.19
CA ILE A 56 3.05 -10.03 -5.99
C ILE A 56 3.10 -10.82 -4.68
N ASP A 57 3.29 -12.14 -4.76
CA ASP A 57 3.22 -13.05 -3.60
C ASP A 57 4.56 -13.12 -2.85
N ASN A 58 5.64 -12.62 -3.45
CA ASN A 58 6.97 -12.70 -2.87
C ASN A 58 7.17 -11.61 -1.80
N PRO A 59 7.37 -11.97 -0.53
CA PRO A 59 7.56 -11.02 0.55
C PRO A 59 8.89 -10.25 0.48
N GLU A 60 9.87 -10.69 -0.34
CA GLU A 60 11.14 -9.96 -0.50
C GLU A 60 10.96 -8.57 -1.11
N TYR A 61 9.90 -8.36 -1.89
CA TYR A 61 9.68 -7.12 -2.61
C TYR A 61 8.22 -6.66 -2.62
N CYS A 62 7.31 -7.38 -1.98
CA CYS A 62 5.92 -6.97 -1.78
C CYS A 62 5.49 -7.17 -0.33
N ARG A 63 4.67 -6.26 0.19
CA ARG A 63 4.06 -6.37 1.53
C ARG A 63 2.64 -5.85 1.52
N ASP A 64 1.86 -6.26 2.51
CA ASP A 64 0.54 -5.70 2.76
C ASP A 64 0.64 -4.23 3.18
N ILE A 65 -0.29 -3.42 2.69
CA ILE A 65 -0.41 -2.02 3.08
C ILE A 65 -0.95 -1.97 4.49
N ASN A 66 -0.12 -1.45 5.40
CA ASN A 66 -0.55 -1.08 6.74
C ASN A 66 -0.97 0.40 6.72
N CYS A 67 -2.24 0.67 7.02
CA CYS A 67 -2.80 2.02 7.07
C CYS A 67 -2.51 2.75 8.41
N GLY A 68 -1.86 2.06 9.36
CA GLY A 68 -1.49 2.60 10.66
C GLY A 68 -2.68 2.96 11.53
N ILE A 69 -3.78 2.18 11.45
CA ILE A 69 -5.05 2.55 12.08
C ILE A 69 -4.91 2.68 13.60
N GLU A 70 -4.24 1.72 14.21
CA GLU A 70 -4.00 1.65 15.65
C GLU A 70 -3.09 2.78 16.14
N ILE A 71 -2.21 3.31 15.29
CA ILE A 71 -1.23 4.35 15.66
C ILE A 71 -1.84 5.74 15.46
N HIS A 72 -2.50 5.98 14.33
CA HIS A 72 -2.95 7.32 13.94
C HIS A 72 -4.37 7.64 14.38
N TYR A 73 -5.22 6.62 14.61
CA TYR A 73 -6.64 6.80 14.86
C TYR A 73 -7.11 6.17 16.18
N GLN A 74 -6.21 6.06 17.16
CA GLN A 74 -6.51 5.46 18.46
C GLN A 74 -7.70 6.16 19.16
N ASP A 75 -7.81 7.49 19.08
CA ASP A 75 -8.94 8.23 19.66
C ASP A 75 -10.29 7.85 19.02
N GLN A 76 -10.32 7.65 17.71
CA GLN A 76 -11.50 7.24 16.96
C GLN A 76 -11.89 5.80 17.29
N ILE A 77 -10.91 4.91 17.42
CA ILE A 77 -11.14 3.51 17.85
C ILE A 77 -11.73 3.48 19.26
N MET A 78 -11.18 4.26 20.19
CA MET A 78 -11.68 4.35 21.57
C MET A 78 -13.09 4.94 21.67
N LYS A 79 -13.50 5.73 20.67
CA LYS A 79 -14.86 6.28 20.55
C LYS A 79 -15.81 5.40 19.73
N GLU A 80 -15.38 4.17 19.41
CA GLU A 80 -16.15 3.20 18.62
C GLU A 80 -16.57 3.77 17.24
N CYS A 81 -15.75 4.67 16.67
CA CYS A 81 -16.04 5.23 15.36
C CYS A 81 -15.74 4.20 14.27
N ALA A 82 -16.66 4.04 13.33
CA ALA A 82 -16.51 3.12 12.21
C ALA A 82 -15.64 3.75 11.09
N PRO A 83 -14.66 3.02 10.52
CA PRO A 83 -13.87 3.51 9.41
C PRO A 83 -14.72 3.67 8.13
N ILE A 84 -14.48 4.75 7.39
CA ILE A 84 -15.14 5.06 6.12
C ILE A 84 -14.20 4.75 4.97
N PHE A 85 -14.63 3.89 4.05
CA PHE A 85 -13.94 3.56 2.82
C PHE A 85 -14.73 4.08 1.62
N VAL A 86 -14.06 4.73 0.67
CA VAL A 86 -14.67 5.13 -0.62
C VAL A 86 -14.13 4.23 -1.71
N ASP A 87 -12.82 4.27 -1.92
CA ASP A 87 -12.11 3.39 -2.84
C ASP A 87 -10.76 3.00 -2.23
N GLY A 88 -10.49 1.70 -2.13
CA GLY A 88 -9.21 1.17 -1.68
C GLY A 88 -9.23 0.54 -0.28
N ILE A 89 -8.02 0.31 0.24
CA ILE A 89 -7.80 -0.55 1.43
C ILE A 89 -7.66 0.27 2.73
N CYS A 90 -7.35 1.56 2.63
CA CYS A 90 -7.22 2.43 3.80
C CYS A 90 -8.45 3.33 3.97
N PRO A 91 -8.90 3.56 5.21
CA PRO A 91 -10.01 4.46 5.46
C PRO A 91 -9.61 5.90 5.13
N ILE A 92 -10.58 6.68 4.62
CA ILE A 92 -10.41 8.12 4.37
C ILE A 92 -10.87 8.98 5.55
N GLY A 93 -11.52 8.35 6.53
CA GLY A 93 -12.09 9.01 7.70
C GLY A 93 -12.81 8.01 8.59
N PHE A 94 -13.45 8.53 9.63
CA PHE A 94 -14.19 7.74 10.61
C PHE A 94 -15.53 8.40 10.90
N GLN A 95 -16.58 7.59 10.98
CA GLN A 95 -17.91 8.01 11.41
C GLN A 95 -18.13 7.57 12.84
N CYS A 96 -18.19 8.54 13.76
CA CYS A 96 -18.48 8.26 15.16
C CYS A 96 -19.99 8.06 15.38
N PRO A 97 -20.38 7.15 16.30
CA PRO A 97 -21.77 6.93 16.63
C PRO A 97 -22.39 8.20 17.22
N THR A 98 -23.65 8.45 16.87
CA THR A 98 -24.47 9.53 17.43
C THR A 98 -25.80 8.96 17.91
N ALA A 99 -26.52 9.67 18.76
CA ALA A 99 -27.79 9.18 19.34
C ALA A 99 -28.86 8.79 18.31
N ASN A 100 -28.75 9.28 17.07
CA ASN A 100 -29.70 9.03 16.00
C ASN A 100 -29.21 7.98 14.98
N MET A 101 -28.08 7.33 15.24
CA MET A 101 -27.51 6.30 14.37
C MET A 101 -27.87 4.90 14.86
N THR A 102 -28.26 4.05 13.92
CA THR A 102 -28.48 2.62 14.17
C THR A 102 -27.29 1.86 13.60
N VAL A 103 -26.65 1.05 14.44
CA VAL A 103 -25.62 0.12 13.97
C VAL A 103 -26.30 -1.01 13.22
N ILE A 104 -25.88 -1.25 11.98
CA ILE A 104 -26.28 -2.40 11.19
C ILE A 104 -25.07 -3.31 11.14
N GLU A 105 -25.16 -4.49 11.75
CA GLU A 105 -24.10 -5.49 11.64
C GLU A 105 -24.06 -6.02 10.21
N GLY A 106 -22.85 -6.09 9.64
CA GLY A 106 -22.65 -6.63 8.29
C GLY A 106 -23.01 -8.11 8.24
N LEU A 107 -23.68 -8.53 7.16
CA LEU A 107 -23.89 -9.95 6.89
C LEU A 107 -22.50 -10.59 6.66
N ASN A 108 -22.06 -11.47 7.55
CA ASN A 108 -20.88 -12.30 7.30
C ASN A 108 -21.24 -13.25 6.14
N VAL A 109 -20.88 -12.86 4.91
CA VAL A 109 -20.95 -13.69 3.70
C VAL A 109 -19.63 -14.43 3.48
#